data_AF-A0A229GBP4-F1
#
_entry.id   AF-A0A229GBP4-F1
#
_cell.length_a   1.000
_cell.length_b   1.000
_cell.length_c   1.000
_cell.angle_alpha   90.00
_cell.angle_beta   90.00
_cell.angle_gamma   90.00
#
_symmetry.space_group_name_H-M   'P 1'
#
loop_
_entity.id
_entity.type
_entity.pdbx_description
1 polymer ?
#
loop_
_entity_poly.entity_id
_entity_poly.type
_entity_poly.pdbx_seq_one_letter_code
_entity_poly.pdbx_strand_id
1 'polypeptide(L)'
;MTTQHPGTGKGTGTGTGHRVEVTRGTQHVTVTIDGRVVAESRRPLLLSETGLPVRYYLPPQDVNLSLFEPTDTHTTCPFKGEAAYWTYLGTEGGGGPRPDVVWAYPDPIDSVAEIKDHLSFYDTVADISVKEAD
;
A
#
# COMPACT_ATOMS: atom_id res chain seq x y z
N MET A 1 15.24 -10.24 -7.43
CA MET A 1 14.76 -10.22 -8.82
C MET A 1 14.13 -8.84 -9.04
N THR A 2 14.79 -7.97 -9.79
CA THR A 2 14.32 -6.59 -10.02
C THR A 2 13.19 -6.61 -11.05
N THR A 3 11.95 -6.41 -10.63
CA THR A 3 10.89 -6.02 -11.55
C THR A 3 11.10 -4.56 -11.91
N GLN A 4 11.76 -4.30 -13.03
CA GLN A 4 11.85 -2.98 -13.63
C GLN A 4 10.50 -2.63 -14.25
N HIS A 5 9.85 -1.59 -13.76
CA HIS A 5 8.86 -0.85 -14.55
C HIS A 5 9.61 0.16 -15.43
N PRO A 6 9.31 0.26 -16.74
CA PRO A 6 10.04 1.15 -17.63
C PRO A 6 9.64 2.60 -17.36
N GLY A 7 10.61 3.43 -16.96
CA GLY A 7 10.45 4.87 -16.83
C GLY A 7 11.49 5.61 -17.66
N THR A 8 11.13 6.00 -18.88
CA THR A 8 11.93 6.92 -19.70
C THR A 8 11.59 8.35 -19.32
N GLY A 9 12.62 9.18 -19.10
CA GLY A 9 12.48 10.55 -18.61
C GLY A 9 12.15 11.63 -19.65
N LYS A 10 11.70 12.76 -19.08
CA LYS A 10 11.61 14.18 -19.52
C LYS A 10 10.78 14.57 -20.76
N GLY A 11 9.78 15.41 -20.52
CA GLY A 11 9.18 16.29 -21.53
C GLY A 11 8.20 17.29 -20.90
N THR A 12 8.50 18.59 -21.02
CA THR A 12 7.54 19.69 -20.83
C THR A 12 6.46 19.60 -21.91
N GLY A 13 5.20 19.37 -21.54
CA GLY A 13 4.10 19.38 -22.50
C GLY A 13 2.76 19.08 -21.83
N THR A 14 1.76 19.92 -22.08
CA THR A 14 0.35 19.65 -21.82
C THR A 14 -0.04 18.33 -22.47
N GLY A 15 -0.22 17.27 -21.67
CA GLY A 15 -0.51 15.93 -22.18
C GLY A 15 -1.36 15.15 -21.19
N THR A 16 -2.34 14.43 -21.72
CA THR A 16 -3.09 13.33 -21.10
C THR A 16 -2.13 12.41 -20.32
N GLY A 17 -1.94 12.73 -19.03
CA GLY A 17 -0.78 12.30 -18.25
C GLY A 17 -1.13 11.28 -17.16
N HIS A 18 -0.16 10.43 -16.83
CA HIS A 18 -0.19 9.60 -15.64
C HIS A 18 -0.28 10.52 -14.41
N ARG A 19 -1.34 10.32 -13.62
CA ARG A 19 -1.64 11.09 -12.44
C ARG A 19 -1.75 10.18 -11.24
N VAL A 20 -1.22 10.65 -10.12
CA VAL A 20 -1.42 10.09 -8.79
C VAL A 20 -2.09 11.17 -7.93
N GLU A 21 -3.22 10.83 -7.32
CA GLU A 21 -3.95 11.71 -6.40
C GLU A 21 -4.13 10.99 -5.06
N VAL A 22 -3.95 11.72 -3.97
CA VAL A 22 -4.18 11.21 -2.60
C VAL A 22 -5.35 11.99 -2.01
N THR A 23 -6.32 11.27 -1.45
CA THR A 23 -7.48 11.87 -0.78
C THR A 23 -7.70 11.21 0.58
N ARG A 24 -8.27 11.96 1.53
CA ARG A 24 -8.65 11.41 2.84
C ARG A 24 -10.00 10.72 2.73
N GLY A 25 -10.04 9.44 3.05
CA GLY A 25 -11.28 8.68 3.15
C GLY A 25 -11.81 8.62 4.57
N THR A 26 -13.12 8.39 4.67
CA THR A 26 -13.83 8.10 5.93
C THR A 26 -14.41 6.68 5.96
N GLN A 27 -14.29 5.95 4.85
CA GLN A 27 -14.73 4.57 4.72
C GLN A 27 -14.01 3.67 5.72
N HIS A 28 -14.74 2.65 6.18
CA HIS A 28 -14.23 1.63 7.05
C HIS A 28 -13.57 0.54 6.21
N VAL A 29 -12.24 0.46 6.32
CA VAL A 29 -11.41 -0.53 5.63
C VAL A 29 -10.97 -1.60 6.62
N THR A 30 -11.25 -2.87 6.30
CA THR A 30 -10.77 -4.04 7.05
C THR A 30 -9.92 -4.89 6.12
N VAL A 31 -8.73 -5.27 6.57
CA VAL A 31 -7.82 -6.14 5.83
C VAL A 31 -7.67 -7.45 6.59
N THR A 32 -7.91 -8.56 5.89
CA THR A 32 -7.71 -9.92 6.42
C THR A 32 -6.72 -10.71 5.59
N ILE A 33 -5.88 -11.50 6.25
CA ILE A 33 -4.99 -12.48 5.60
C ILE A 33 -5.23 -13.83 6.27
N ASP A 34 -5.50 -14.87 5.48
CA ASP A 34 -5.80 -16.23 5.98
C ASP A 34 -6.91 -16.22 7.06
N GLY A 35 -7.94 -15.38 6.89
CA GLY A 35 -9.07 -15.24 7.81
C GLY A 35 -8.79 -14.44 9.10
N ARG A 36 -7.57 -13.95 9.31
CA ARG A 36 -7.19 -13.10 10.45
C ARG A 36 -7.24 -11.62 10.06
N VAL A 37 -7.90 -10.79 10.87
CA VAL A 37 -7.82 -9.33 10.73
C VAL A 37 -6.42 -8.86 11.08
N VAL A 38 -5.76 -8.22 10.11
CA VAL A 38 -4.40 -7.68 10.25
C VAL A 38 -4.38 -6.15 10.29
N ALA A 39 -5.42 -5.49 9.77
CA ALA A 39 -5.61 -4.05 9.86
C ALA A 39 -7.09 -3.68 9.82
N GLU A 40 -7.44 -2.60 10.50
CA GLU A 40 -8.79 -2.02 10.51
C GLU A 40 -8.70 -0.50 10.69
N SER A 41 -9.20 0.28 9.74
CA SER A 41 -9.10 1.75 9.74
C SER A 41 -10.38 2.42 9.31
N ARG A 42 -10.66 3.58 9.90
CA ARG A 42 -11.74 4.51 9.49
C ARG A 42 -11.20 5.86 8.97
N ARG A 43 -9.91 5.90 8.70
CA ARG A 43 -9.18 7.09 8.24
C ARG A 43 -8.15 6.72 7.16
N PRO A 44 -8.53 5.90 6.16
CA PRO A 44 -7.59 5.55 5.10
C PRO A 44 -7.25 6.78 4.25
N LEU A 45 -6.04 6.80 3.72
CA LEU A 45 -5.74 7.60 2.54
C LEU A 45 -6.06 6.77 1.30
N LEU A 46 -6.74 7.37 0.34
CA LEU A 46 -7.07 6.75 -0.95
C LEU A 46 -6.10 7.30 -1.97
N LEU A 47 -5.30 6.41 -2.54
CA LEU A 47 -4.42 6.73 -3.65
C LEU A 47 -5.08 6.26 -4.94
N SER A 48 -5.45 7.21 -5.79
CA SER A 48 -5.90 6.94 -7.16
C SER A 48 -4.73 7.13 -8.11
N GLU A 49 -4.53 6.16 -9.00
CA GLU A 49 -3.49 6.21 -10.01
C GLU A 49 -4.08 5.87 -11.37
N THR A 50 -3.70 6.63 -12.40
CA THR A 50 -4.31 6.52 -13.73
C THR A 50 -4.23 5.08 -14.27
N GLY A 51 -5.40 4.48 -14.50
CA GLY A 51 -5.52 3.12 -15.05
C GLY A 51 -5.37 1.99 -14.03
N LEU A 52 -5.26 2.30 -12.73
CA LEU A 52 -5.14 1.31 -11.66
C LEU A 52 -6.31 1.42 -10.66
N PRO A 53 -6.67 0.31 -9.99
CA PRO A 53 -7.59 0.37 -8.85
C PRO A 53 -7.07 1.30 -7.75
N VAL A 54 -8.00 1.91 -7.00
CA VAL A 54 -7.66 2.70 -5.80
C VAL A 54 -6.97 1.81 -4.80
N ARG A 55 -5.87 2.32 -4.23
CA ARG A 55 -5.18 1.67 -3.11
C ARG A 55 -5.47 2.41 -1.81
N TYR A 56 -5.72 1.64 -0.75
CA TYR A 56 -5.92 2.15 0.59
C TYR A 56 -4.59 2.14 1.34
N TYR A 57 -4.21 3.29 1.85
CA TYR A 57 -3.04 3.51 2.68
C TYR A 57 -3.53 3.76 4.10
N LEU A 58 -3.26 2.80 4.98
CA LEU A 58 -3.73 2.80 6.36
C LEU A 58 -2.61 3.35 7.26
N PRO A 59 -2.93 4.20 8.24
CA PRO A 59 -1.92 4.69 9.16
C PRO A 59 -1.35 3.52 9.99
N PRO A 60 -0.06 3.54 10.39
CA PRO A 60 0.59 2.42 11.10
C PRO A 60 -0.16 1.93 12.34
N GLN A 61 -0.73 2.86 13.10
CA GLN A 61 -1.52 2.60 14.31
C GLN A 61 -2.81 1.80 14.07
N ASP A 62 -3.27 1.71 12.82
CA ASP A 62 -4.45 0.93 12.43
C ASP A 62 -4.06 -0.45 11.83
N VAL A 63 -2.75 -0.76 11.81
CA VAL A 63 -2.18 -2.01 11.31
C VAL A 63 -1.49 -2.75 12.44
N ASN A 64 -1.81 -4.04 12.62
CA ASN A 64 -1.15 -4.87 13.60
C ASN A 64 0.22 -5.36 13.08
N LEU A 65 1.21 -4.46 13.08
CA LEU A 65 2.55 -4.74 12.59
C LEU A 65 3.30 -5.84 13.36
N SER A 66 2.85 -6.24 14.56
CA SER A 66 3.46 -7.36 15.28
C SER A 66 3.23 -8.73 14.61
N LEU A 67 2.39 -8.77 13.57
CA LEU A 67 2.14 -9.97 12.75
C LEU A 67 3.07 -10.08 11.54
N PHE A 68 3.96 -9.10 11.39
CA PHE A 68 4.79 -8.93 10.21
C PHE A 68 6.26 -8.74 10.59
N GLU A 69 7.16 -9.14 9.69
CA GLU A 69 8.58 -8.83 9.77
C GLU A 69 9.01 -7.97 8.57
N PRO A 70 9.78 -6.89 8.79
CA PRO A 70 10.34 -6.12 7.69
C PRO A 70 11.30 -6.99 6.88
N THR A 71 11.35 -6.74 5.57
CA THR A 71 12.28 -7.44 4.68
C THR A 71 13.31 -6.47 4.10
N ASP A 72 14.38 -7.02 3.52
CA ASP A 72 15.36 -6.25 2.75
C ASP A 72 14.82 -5.86 1.36
N THR A 73 13.61 -6.29 1.00
CA THR A 73 13.00 -5.98 -0.30
C THR A 73 12.65 -4.49 -0.38
N HIS A 74 13.12 -3.84 -1.44
CA HIS A 74 12.77 -2.46 -1.77
C HIS A 74 12.46 -2.35 -3.26
N THR A 75 11.54 -1.47 -3.63
CA THR A 75 11.23 -1.15 -5.04
C THR A 75 11.15 0.35 -5.25
N THR A 76 11.60 0.83 -6.41
CA THR A 76 11.60 2.26 -6.73
C THR A 76 10.51 2.58 -7.74
N CYS A 77 9.67 3.56 -7.41
CA CYS A 77 8.65 4.12 -8.30
C CYS A 77 8.95 5.60 -8.59
N PRO A 78 9.03 6.03 -9.86
CA PRO A 78 9.34 7.43 -10.20
C PRO A 78 8.27 8.43 -9.73
N PHE A 79 7.07 7.96 -9.40
CA PHE A 79 5.94 8.79 -8.96
C PHE A 79 5.68 8.74 -7.46
N LYS A 80 6.41 7.90 -6.71
CA LYS A 80 6.12 7.68 -5.29
C LYS A 80 7.35 7.61 -4.40
N GLY A 81 8.54 7.30 -4.94
CA GLY A 81 9.75 7.10 -4.16
C GLY A 81 10.10 5.61 -4.01
N GLU A 82 10.81 5.27 -2.95
CA GLU A 82 11.19 3.89 -2.63
C GLU A 82 10.22 3.26 -1.63
N ALA A 83 9.69 2.09 -1.97
CA ALA A 83 8.84 1.30 -1.11
C ALA A 83 9.67 0.31 -0.28
N ALA A 84 9.32 0.19 1.00
CA ALA A 84 9.79 -0.86 1.91
C ALA A 84 8.68 -1.89 2.14
N TYR A 85 9.03 -3.14 2.44
CA TYR A 85 8.10 -4.26 2.49
C TYR A 85 8.17 -5.04 3.81
N TRP A 86 7.07 -5.70 4.15
CA TRP A 86 7.01 -6.66 5.26
C TRP A 86 6.33 -7.96 4.83
N THR A 87 6.80 -9.05 5.43
CA THR A 87 6.23 -10.39 5.30
C THR A 87 5.26 -10.66 6.44
N TYR A 88 4.04 -11.10 6.13
CA TYR A 88 3.14 -11.66 7.15
C TYR A 88 3.64 -13.02 7.58
N LEU A 89 3.73 -13.27 8.89
CA LEU A 89 4.37 -14.49 9.42
C LEU A 89 3.50 -15.74 9.37
N GLY A 90 2.18 -15.59 9.19
CA GLY A 90 1.21 -16.68 9.25
C GLY A 90 0.50 -16.77 10.61
N THR A 91 -0.27 -17.84 10.83
CA THR A 91 -0.88 -18.14 12.13
C THR A 91 -0.50 -19.51 12.65
N GLU A 92 -0.42 -19.66 13.98
CA GLU A 92 -0.28 -20.98 14.58
C GLU A 92 -1.52 -21.82 14.28
N GLY A 93 -1.33 -22.94 13.57
CA GLY A 93 -2.41 -23.85 13.19
C GLY A 93 -2.97 -23.64 11.77
N GLY A 94 -2.45 -22.68 10.98
CA GLY A 94 -2.78 -22.56 9.56
C GLY A 94 -2.26 -21.30 8.86
N GLY A 95 -1.95 -21.41 7.56
CA GLY A 95 -1.42 -20.32 6.74
C GLY A 95 0.07 -20.06 7.00
N GLY A 96 0.90 -20.35 5.98
CA GLY A 96 2.33 -20.05 6.04
C GLY A 96 2.64 -18.58 5.78
N PRO A 97 3.93 -18.18 5.83
CA PRO A 97 4.32 -16.80 5.58
C PRO A 97 3.82 -16.30 4.22
N ARG A 98 3.38 -15.04 4.18
CA ARG A 98 3.02 -14.33 2.95
C ARG A 98 4.06 -13.24 2.70
N PRO A 99 5.05 -13.52 1.83
CA PRO A 99 6.18 -12.64 1.64
C PRO A 99 5.76 -11.31 1.02
N ASP A 100 6.35 -10.21 1.52
CA ASP A 100 6.23 -8.86 0.95
C ASP A 100 4.77 -8.43 0.67
N VAL A 101 3.83 -8.86 1.51
CA VAL A 101 2.38 -8.65 1.30
C VAL A 101 1.93 -7.22 1.61
N VAL A 102 2.68 -6.52 2.47
CA VAL A 102 2.42 -5.14 2.87
C VAL A 102 3.62 -4.28 2.52
N TRP A 103 3.37 -3.06 2.07
CA TRP A 103 4.42 -2.08 1.79
C TRP A 103 4.04 -0.70 2.31
N ALA A 104 5.06 0.15 2.44
CA ALA A 104 4.92 1.57 2.77
C ALA A 104 5.98 2.37 2.00
N TYR A 105 5.81 3.69 1.94
CA TYR A 105 6.83 4.62 1.44
C TYR A 105 7.37 5.42 2.63
N PRO A 106 8.57 5.13 3.15
CA PRO A 106 9.16 5.88 4.28
C PRO A 106 9.66 7.27 3.89
N ASP A 107 10.09 7.41 2.63
CA ASP A 107 10.56 8.67 2.05
C ASP A 107 9.89 8.90 0.67
N PRO A 108 8.58 9.20 0.67
CA PRO A 108 7.87 9.44 -0.57
C PRO A 108 8.26 10.78 -1.20
N ILE A 109 8.08 10.91 -2.51
CA ILE A 109 8.24 12.20 -3.19
C ILE A 109 7.13 13.18 -2.78
N ASP A 110 7.42 14.48 -2.89
CA ASP A 110 6.54 15.58 -2.41
C ASP A 110 5.08 15.47 -2.87
N SER A 111 4.84 15.07 -4.13
CA SER A 111 3.48 14.97 -4.69
C SER A 111 2.60 13.93 -4.00
N VAL A 112 3.19 13.00 -3.25
CA VAL A 112 2.46 11.99 -2.47
C VAL A 112 2.96 11.94 -1.03
N ALA A 113 3.51 13.05 -0.50
CA ALA A 113 4.06 13.09 0.86
C ALA A 113 3.07 12.65 1.95
N GLU A 114 1.77 12.81 1.71
CA GLU A 114 0.71 12.39 2.65
C GLU A 114 0.72 10.89 2.97
N ILE A 115 1.15 10.03 2.03
CA ILE A 115 1.18 8.57 2.27
C ILE A 115 2.42 8.11 3.04
N LYS A 116 3.27 9.04 3.50
CA LYS A 116 4.47 8.71 4.26
C LYS A 116 4.13 7.76 5.41
N ASP A 117 4.88 6.66 5.46
CA ASP A 117 4.77 5.57 6.44
C ASP A 117 3.39 4.86 6.49
N HIS A 118 2.40 5.27 5.69
CA HIS A 118 1.14 4.56 5.62
C HIS A 118 1.32 3.24 4.84
N LEU A 119 0.60 2.22 5.28
CA LEU A 119 0.75 0.86 4.78
C LEU A 119 -0.37 0.48 3.84
N SER A 120 -0.03 -0.23 2.77
CA SER A 120 -0.98 -0.76 1.82
C SER A 120 -0.66 -2.24 1.54
N PHE A 121 -1.69 -2.99 1.12
CA PHE A 121 -1.66 -4.44 1.04
C PHE A 121 -1.93 -4.92 -0.38
N TYR A 122 -1.31 -6.05 -0.76
CA TYR A 122 -1.60 -6.69 -2.04
C TYR A 122 -2.91 -7.47 -1.93
N ASP A 123 -3.90 -7.04 -2.71
CA ASP A 123 -5.25 -7.64 -2.81
C ASP A 123 -5.25 -9.03 -3.47
N THR A 124 -4.13 -9.45 -4.06
CA THR A 124 -3.92 -10.82 -4.54
C THR A 124 -3.64 -11.82 -3.41
N VAL A 125 -3.36 -11.32 -2.19
CA VAL A 125 -3.01 -12.13 -1.02
C VAL A 125 -3.89 -11.79 0.18
N ALA A 126 -4.21 -10.52 0.38
CA ALA A 126 -5.08 -10.04 1.44
C ALA A 126 -6.49 -9.77 0.91
N ASP A 127 -7.51 -10.14 1.66
CA ASP A 127 -8.87 -9.69 1.39
C ASP A 127 -9.07 -8.29 1.99
N ILE A 128 -9.45 -7.33 1.14
CA ILE A 128 -9.69 -5.95 1.55
C ILE A 128 -11.19 -5.67 1.44
N SER A 129 -11.84 -5.49 2.59
CA SER A 129 -13.24 -5.11 2.68
C SER A 129 -13.34 -3.60 2.93
N VAL A 130 -14.25 -2.95 2.19
CA VAL A 130 -14.52 -1.52 2.31
C VAL A 130 -16.01 -1.34 2.54
N LYS A 131 -16.36 -0.57 3.56
CA LYS A 131 -17.72 -0.14 3.84
C LYS A 131 -17.77 1.38 3.91
N GLU A 132 -18.78 1.97 3.30
CA GLU A 132 -19.01 3.41 3.42
C GLU A 132 -19.25 3.78 4.89
N ALA A 133 -18.93 5.03 5.23
CA ALA A 133 -19.26 5.56 6.55
C ALA A 133 -20.79 5.71 6.66
N ASP A 134 -21.35 5.24 7.78
CA ASP A 134 -22.76 5.47 8.16
C ASP A 134 -23.04 6.96 8.45
#